data_AF-A0A0C3DA70-F1
#
_entry.id   AF-A0A0C3DA70-F1
#
_cell.length_a   1.000
_cell.length_b   1.000
_cell.length_c   1.000
_cell.angle_alpha   90.00
_cell.angle_beta   90.00
_cell.angle_gamma   90.00
#
_symmetry.space_group_name_H-M   'P 1'
#
loop_
_entity.id
_entity.type
_entity.pdbx_description
1 polymer ?
#
loop_
_entity_poly.entity_id
_entity_poly.type
_entity_poly.pdbx_seq_one_letter_code
_entity_poly.pdbx_strand_id
1 'polypeptide(L)' 'EDPSAVYTFDGERGAPRSELCREAPSVRQDKRKDCVVLDMYSTQLFEAMQKYGFYCALPSDPTRTHMVCRKIPQK' A
#
# COMPACT_ATOMS: atom_id res chain seq x y z
N GLU A 1 4.45 -12.11 11.13
CA GLU A 1 4.07 -11.30 9.96
C GLU A 1 3.01 -12.04 9.17
N ASP A 2 1.82 -11.44 8.98
CA ASP A 2 0.79 -12.01 8.11
C ASP A 2 1.20 -11.88 6.64
N PRO A 3 1.37 -13.01 5.91
CA PRO A 3 1.71 -12.99 4.49
C PRO A 3 0.60 -12.40 3.61
N SER A 4 -0.58 -12.22 4.18
CA SER A 4 -1.78 -11.77 3.47
C SER A 4 -2.04 -10.26 3.64
N ALA A 5 -1.19 -9.52 4.37
CA ALA A 5 -1.35 -8.08 4.55
C ALA A 5 -1.24 -7.35 3.20
N VAL A 6 -2.28 -6.60 2.86
CA VAL A 6 -2.36 -5.74 1.68
C VAL A 6 -2.03 -4.33 2.12
N TYR A 7 -1.17 -3.65 1.39
CA TYR A 7 -0.87 -2.25 1.61
C TYR A 7 -1.49 -1.45 0.48
N THR A 8 -2.08 -0.32 0.79
CA THR A 8 -2.59 0.63 -0.19
C THR A 8 -1.96 1.97 0.07
N PHE A 9 -1.63 2.71 -0.97
CA PHE A 9 -1.20 4.08 -0.78
C PHE A 9 -1.77 5.00 -1.84
N ASP A 10 -2.05 6.23 -1.43
CA ASP A 10 -2.48 7.32 -2.30
C ASP A 10 -1.52 8.50 -2.10
N GLY A 11 -1.31 9.28 -3.16
CA GLY A 11 -0.38 10.38 -3.16
C GLY A 11 -0.81 11.39 -4.20
N GLU A 12 -0.97 12.64 -3.76
CA GLU A 12 -1.34 13.73 -4.64
C GLU A 12 -0.22 13.94 -5.69
N ARG A 13 -0.60 14.14 -6.96
CA ARG A 13 0.36 14.23 -8.06
C ARG A 13 1.31 15.39 -7.84
N GLY A 14 2.59 15.08 -7.63
CA GLY A 14 3.64 16.08 -7.41
C GLY A 14 3.76 16.56 -5.97
N ALA A 15 2.99 16.02 -5.02
CA ALA A 15 3.15 16.32 -3.62
C ALA A 15 4.25 15.42 -2.99
N PRO A 16 5.09 15.96 -2.11
CA PRO A 16 6.05 15.18 -1.31
C PRO A 16 5.36 14.44 -0.15
N ARG A 17 4.06 14.15 -0.25
CA ARG A 17 3.28 13.50 0.80
C ARG A 17 2.45 12.36 0.22
N SER A 18 2.53 11.21 0.89
CA SER A 18 1.80 10.01 0.52
C SER A 18 1.17 9.41 1.77
N GLU A 19 -0.07 8.93 1.66
CA GLU A 19 -0.72 8.17 2.72
C GLU A 19 -0.56 6.68 2.43
N LEU A 20 0.04 5.93 3.36
CA LEU A 20 0.19 4.48 3.30
C LEU A 20 -0.75 3.84 4.32
N CYS A 21 -1.72 3.08 3.83
CA CYS A 21 -2.64 2.29 4.64
C CYS A 21 -2.29 0.81 4.58
N ARG A 22 -2.31 0.14 5.73
CA ARG A 22 -2.16 -1.31 5.85
C ARG A 22 -3.52 -1.95 6.15
N GLU A 23 -3.93 -2.87 5.30
CA GLU A 23 -5.12 -3.71 5.45
C GLU A 23 -4.68 -5.15 5.79
N ALA A 24 -4.82 -5.54 7.06
CA ALA A 24 -4.65 -6.93 7.47
C ALA A 24 -5.94 -7.73 7.19
N PRO A 25 -5.87 -8.93 6.60
CA PRO A 25 -7.06 -9.72 6.26
C PRO A 25 -7.60 -10.59 7.40
N SER A 26 -7.13 -10.41 8.63
CA SER A 26 -7.47 -11.29 9.76
C SER A 26 -8.79 -10.92 10.45
N VAL A 27 -9.90 -11.45 9.91
CA VAL A 27 -10.97 -12.24 10.57
C VAL A 27 -11.61 -11.72 11.88
N ARG A 28 -11.35 -10.50 12.37
CA ARG A 28 -12.09 -9.92 13.50
C ARG A 28 -12.63 -8.54 13.14
N GLN A 29 -13.84 -8.32 13.61
CA GLN A 29 -14.82 -7.29 13.27
C GLN A 29 -14.38 -5.82 13.43
N ASP A 30 -13.11 -5.59 13.74
CA ASP A 30 -12.47 -4.29 13.82
C ASP A 30 -11.49 -4.14 12.66
N LYS A 31 -11.93 -3.46 11.60
CA LYS A 31 -11.10 -3.01 10.47
C LYS A 31 -10.01 -2.06 10.99
N ARG A 32 -8.95 -2.59 11.60
CA ARG A 32 -7.77 -1.80 11.94
C ARG A 32 -7.00 -1.52 10.66
N LYS A 33 -7.44 -0.48 9.95
CA LYS A 33 -6.67 0.14 8.88
C LYS A 33 -5.64 1.04 9.55
N ASP A 34 -4.40 0.61 9.57
CA ASP A 34 -3.30 1.47 10.03
C ASP A 34 -2.85 2.33 8.85
N CYS A 35 -3.31 3.57 8.81
CA CYS A 35 -2.91 4.57 7.83
C CYS A 35 -1.87 5.52 8.44
N VAL A 36 -0.76 5.69 7.74
CA VAL A 36 0.32 6.61 8.10
C VAL A 36 0.57 7.57 6.96
N VAL A 37 0.62 8.87 7.27
CA VAL A 37 1.04 9.89 6.32
C VAL A 37 2.55 10.00 6.36
N LEU A 38 3.18 9.84 5.21
CA LEU A 38 4.61 9.90 5.03
C LEU A 38 4.92 11.15 4.19
N ASP A 39 5.90 11.95 4.64
CA ASP A 39 6.45 13.07 3.86
C ASP A 39 7.45 12.51 2.82
N MET A 40 6.95 11.61 1.97
CA MET A 40 7.67 11.02 0.85
C MET A 40 6.79 11.01 -0.40
N TYR A 41 7.44 11.10 -1.56
CA TYR A 41 6.77 10.95 -2.85
C TYR A 41 6.26 9.52 -3.04
N SER A 42 5.11 9.39 -3.68
CA SER A 42 4.47 8.10 -4.00
C SER A 42 5.38 7.19 -4.83
N THR A 43 6.25 7.77 -5.67
CA THR A 43 7.28 7.07 -6.44
C THR A 43 8.36 6.45 -5.54
N GLN A 44 8.81 7.16 -4.51
CA GLN A 44 9.80 6.64 -3.56
C GLN A 44 9.19 5.53 -2.71
N LEU A 45 7.92 5.69 -2.33
CA LEU A 45 7.18 4.65 -1.60
C LEU A 45 7.05 3.36 -2.43
N PHE A 46 6.73 3.50 -3.71
CA PHE A 46 6.68 2.39 -4.66
C PHE A 46 8.03 1.67 -4.78
N GLU A 47 9.13 2.41 -4.88
CA GLU A 47 10.47 1.85 -4.97
C GLU A 47 10.86 1.11 -3.68
N ALA A 48 10.56 1.70 -2.51
CA ALA A 48 10.80 1.06 -1.23
C ALA A 48 10.01 -0.26 -1.11
N MET A 49 8.72 -0.25 -1.43
CA MET A 49 7.88 -1.45 -1.36
C MET A 49 8.38 -2.57 -2.28
N GLN A 50 8.81 -2.24 -3.51
CA GLN A 50 9.44 -3.21 -4.41
C GLN A 50 10.75 -3.78 -3.84
N LYS A 51 11.59 -2.96 -3.19
CA LYS A 51 12.81 -3.43 -2.49
C LYS A 51 12.48 -4.40 -1.36
N TYR A 52 11.35 -4.23 -0.69
CA TYR A 52 10.86 -5.17 0.33
C TYR A 52 10.14 -6.41 -0.24
N GLY A 53 10.08 -6.57 -1.57
CA GLY A 53 9.43 -7.71 -2.22
C GLY A 53 7.90 -7.62 -2.29
N PHE A 54 7.36 -6.40 -2.31
CA PHE A 54 5.94 -6.16 -2.58
C PHE A 54 5.72 -5.81 -4.05
N TYR A 55 4.68 -6.39 -4.63
CA TYR A 55 4.17 -6.02 -5.95
C TYR A 55 3.06 -4.98 -5.79
N CYS A 56 3.28 -3.77 -6.31
CA CYS A 56 2.25 -2.73 -6.33
C CYS A 56 1.74 -2.48 -7.73
N ALA A 57 0.42 -2.40 -7.87
CA ALA A 57 -0.25 -2.07 -9.12
C ALA A 57 -1.48 -1.21 -8.86
N LEU A 58 -1.87 -0.43 -9.86
CA LEU A 58 -3.17 0.24 -9.84
C LEU A 58 -4.27 -0.82 -9.99
N PRO A 59 -5.35 -0.74 -9.19
CA PRO A 59 -6.51 -1.59 -9.39
C PRO A 59 -7.13 -1.31 -10.76
N SER A 60 -7.72 -2.34 -11.39
CA SER A 60 -8.44 -2.19 -12.66
C SER A 60 -9.70 -1.32 -12.57
N ASP A 61 -10.09 -0.95 -11.35
CA ASP A 61 -11.25 -0.11 -11.10
C ASP A 61 -10.86 1.38 -11.24
N PRO A 62 -11.39 2.11 -12.24
CA PRO A 62 -11.03 3.50 -12.49
C PRO A 62 -11.49 4.46 -11.37
N THR A 63 -12.36 4.01 -10.46
CA THR A 63 -12.79 4.79 -9.30
C THR A 63 -11.78 4.77 -8.15
N ARG A 64 -10.79 3.87 -8.20
CA ARG A 64 -9.77 3.70 -7.18
C ARG A 64 -8.44 4.24 -7.66
N THR A 65 -8.05 5.40 -7.13
CA THR A 65 -6.78 6.06 -7.43
C THR A 65 -5.61 5.56 -6.59
N HIS A 66 -5.89 4.79 -5.54
CA HIS A 66 -4.88 4.25 -4.66
C HIS A 66 -4.15 3.07 -5.30
N MET A 67 -2.85 3.01 -5.11
CA MET A 67 -2.00 1.91 -5.54
C MET A 67 -2.08 0.78 -4.53
N VAL A 68 -2.25 -0.46 -5.01
CA VAL A 68 -2.40 -1.65 -4.16
C VAL A 68 -1.13 -2.49 -4.22
N CYS A 69 -0.45 -2.60 -3.09
CA CYS A 69 0.74 -3.41 -2.87
C CYS A 69 0.42 -4.72 -2.14
N ARG A 70 0.91 -5.84 -2.68
CA ARG A 70 0.77 -7.17 -2.08
C ARG A 70 2.13 -7.81 -1.92
N LYS A 71 2.37 -8.50 -0.80
CA LYS A 71 3.62 -9.23 -0.59
C LYS A 71 3.70 -10.34 -1.63
N ILE A 72 4.79 -10.39 -2.39
CA ILE A 72 5.03 -11.51 -3.30
C ILE A 72 5.51 -12.67 -2.43
N PRO A 73 4.87 -13.86 -2.49
CA PRO A 73 5.43 -15.04 -1.85
C PRO A 73 6.79 -15.31 -2.51
N GLN A 74 7.88 -15.12 -1.76
CA GLN A 74 9.18 -15.59 -2.21
C GLN A 74 9.13 -17.12 -2.21
N LYS A 75 9.32 -17.71 -3.40
CA LYS A 75 9.40 -19.15 -3.58
C LYS A 75 10.71 -19.71 -3.01
#